data_AF-A0A845Z7L7-F1
#
_entry.id   AF-A0A845Z7L7-F1
#
_cell.length_a   1.000
_cell.length_b   1.000
_cell.length_c   1.000
_cell.angle_alpha   90.00
_cell.angle_beta   90.00
_cell.angle_gamma   90.00
#
_symmetry.space_group_name_H-M   'P 1'
#
loop_
_entity.id
_entity.type
_entity.pdbx_description
1 polymer ?
#
loop_
_entity_poly.entity_id
_entity_poly.type
_entity_poly.pdbx_seq_one_letter_code
_entity_poly.pdbx_strand_id
1 'polypeptide(L)'
;DLLLSVYADMSNTCREYANPDRSMLELVLAPAKDWINKSDQEIIAATMAELEKLFPHHFKGNSPAKLLKSHVVKTPRSVYKATSGRQDCRPSQVTPIANFFLTGDYTMQRYLASMEGAVLSGKLTAQAITKASSTNASTHLESHANLQPTTPKPAKNAATV
;
A
#
# COMPACT_ATOMS: atom_id res chain seq x y z
N ASP A 1 28.50 -7.84 1.95
CA ASP A 1 27.07 -7.59 1.74
C ASP A 1 26.84 -6.17 1.29
N LEU A 2 26.16 -6.01 0.15
CA LEU A 2 25.80 -4.70 -0.40
C LEU A 2 24.57 -4.19 0.37
N LEU A 3 24.66 -3.01 0.98
CA LEU A 3 23.60 -2.46 1.83
C LEU A 3 22.46 -1.80 1.02
N LEU A 4 22.74 -1.46 -0.24
CA LEU A 4 21.85 -0.76 -1.15
C LEU A 4 21.20 -1.78 -2.09
N SER A 5 19.88 -1.95 -1.99
CA SER A 5 19.14 -2.93 -2.79
C SER A 5 18.88 -2.44 -4.21
N VAL A 6 18.40 -1.20 -4.35
CA VAL A 6 18.19 -0.49 -5.61
C VAL A 6 18.51 0.98 -5.40
N TYR A 7 18.96 1.66 -6.46
CA TYR A 7 19.17 3.10 -6.44
C TYR A 7 18.94 3.68 -7.84
N ALA A 8 18.68 4.98 -7.92
CA ALA A 8 18.59 5.72 -9.17
C ALA A 8 19.10 7.15 -9.00
N ASP A 9 19.69 7.70 -10.06
CA ASP A 9 19.89 9.15 -10.16
C ASP A 9 18.62 9.81 -10.66
N MET A 10 17.86 10.32 -9.70
CA MET A 10 16.56 10.93 -9.93
C MET A 10 16.66 12.21 -10.76
N SER A 11 17.81 12.88 -10.78
CA SER A 11 18.04 14.04 -11.65
C SER A 11 18.09 13.67 -13.14
N ASN A 12 18.34 12.40 -13.44
CA ASN A 12 18.40 11.88 -14.80
C ASN A 12 17.13 11.08 -15.15
N THR A 13 16.57 10.35 -14.20
CA THR A 13 15.45 9.43 -14.46
C THR A 13 14.07 10.04 -14.21
N CYS A 14 13.96 11.08 -13.39
CA CYS A 14 12.69 11.74 -13.04
C CYS A 14 12.64 13.17 -13.60
N ARG A 15 11.70 13.44 -14.52
CA ARG A 15 11.57 14.74 -15.20
C ARG A 15 11.42 15.91 -14.24
N GLU A 16 10.63 15.73 -13.18
CA GLU A 16 10.36 16.80 -12.19
C GLU A 16 11.59 17.14 -11.35
N TYR A 17 12.53 16.19 -11.22
CA TYR A 17 13.77 16.38 -10.46
C TYR A 17 14.97 16.67 -11.34
N ALA A 18 14.76 16.89 -12.64
CA ALA A 18 15.82 17.07 -13.61
C ALA A 18 16.76 18.24 -13.24
N ASN A 19 18.06 17.99 -13.26
CA ASN A 19 19.06 19.01 -13.00
C ASN A 19 20.36 18.71 -13.78
N PRO A 20 20.79 19.57 -14.71
CA PRO A 20 21.96 19.30 -15.55
C PRO A 20 23.30 19.46 -14.80
N ASP A 21 23.31 20.18 -13.68
CA ASP A 21 24.54 20.56 -12.97
C ASP A 21 24.73 19.79 -11.65
N ARG A 22 23.72 19.04 -11.20
CA ARG A 22 23.71 18.33 -9.91
C ARG A 22 22.96 17.02 -9.98
N SER A 23 23.55 15.96 -9.42
CA SER A 23 22.88 14.66 -9.27
C SER A 23 22.13 14.53 -7.93
N MET A 24 21.02 13.80 -7.93
CA MET A 24 20.29 13.41 -6.73
C MET A 24 20.05 11.90 -6.75
N LEU A 25 20.72 11.18 -5.86
CA LEU A 25 20.57 9.74 -5.75
C LEU A 25 19.47 9.39 -4.74
N GLU A 26 18.46 8.65 -5.18
CA GLU A 26 17.48 8.02 -4.30
C GLU A 26 17.81 6.53 -4.19
N LEU A 27 17.86 6.02 -2.96
CA LEU A 27 18.37 4.68 -2.66
C LEU A 27 17.46 3.95 -1.67
N VAL A 28 17.31 2.65 -1.88
CA VAL A 28 16.63 1.76 -0.94
C VAL A 28 17.66 0.98 -0.15
N LEU A 29 17.71 1.26 1.16
CA LEU A 29 18.49 0.51 2.13
C LEU A 29 17.70 -0.71 2.61
N ALA A 30 18.15 -1.92 2.25
CA ALA A 30 17.52 -3.16 2.67
C ALA A 30 18.55 -4.31 2.76
N PRO A 31 18.47 -5.20 3.77
CA PRO A 31 17.47 -5.25 4.84
C PRO A 31 17.66 -4.15 5.91
N ALA A 32 16.56 -3.49 6.30
CA ALA A 32 16.61 -2.33 7.19
C ALA A 32 16.42 -2.66 8.69
N LYS A 33 16.31 -3.94 9.08
CA LYS A 33 15.97 -4.35 10.45
C LYS A 33 16.90 -3.72 11.50
N ASP A 34 18.21 -3.74 11.24
CA ASP A 34 19.22 -3.24 12.18
C ASP A 34 19.51 -1.73 11.98
N TRP A 35 18.89 -1.11 10.98
CA TRP A 35 19.06 0.29 10.60
C TRP A 35 17.89 1.17 11.00
N ILE A 36 16.72 0.58 11.23
CA ILE A 36 15.47 1.35 11.42
C ILE A 36 15.50 2.27 12.64
N ASN A 37 16.27 1.89 13.67
CA ASN A 37 16.43 2.66 14.91
C ASN A 37 17.72 3.50 14.93
N LYS A 38 18.54 3.44 13.89
CA LYS A 38 19.78 4.22 13.79
C LYS A 38 19.47 5.69 13.54
N SER A 39 20.39 6.56 13.93
CA SER A 39 20.30 7.98 13.59
C SER A 39 20.41 8.19 12.07
N ASP A 40 19.86 9.29 11.57
CA ASP A 40 19.98 9.63 10.15
C ASP A 40 21.45 9.78 9.75
N GLN A 41 22.28 10.33 10.64
CA GLN A 41 23.72 10.49 10.44
C GLN A 41 24.43 9.15 10.24
N GLU A 42 24.13 8.13 11.05
CA GLU A 42 24.67 6.77 10.89
C GLU A 42 24.25 6.16 9.54
N ILE A 43 22.98 6.32 9.15
CA ILE A 43 22.45 5.80 7.89
C ILE A 43 23.12 6.49 6.70
N ILE A 44 23.27 7.81 6.74
CA ILE A 44 23.94 8.61 5.71
C ILE A 44 25.40 8.19 5.60
N ALA A 45 26.12 8.08 6.72
CA ALA A 45 27.53 7.67 6.72
C ALA A 45 27.72 6.29 6.09
N ALA A 46 26.88 5.32 6.43
CA ALA A 46 26.91 3.99 5.83
C ALA A 46 26.59 4.01 4.33
N THR A 47 25.60 4.82 3.93
CA THR A 47 25.21 5.00 2.52
C THR A 47 26.36 5.62 1.71
N MET A 48 27.02 6.64 2.25
CA MET A 48 28.18 7.29 1.61
C MET A 48 29.35 6.31 1.45
N ALA A 49 29.63 5.49 2.47
CA ALA A 49 30.67 4.46 2.39
C ALA A 49 30.40 3.41 1.29
N GLU A 50 29.13 3.09 1.02
CA GLU A 50 28.74 2.20 -0.09
C GLU A 50 28.82 2.91 -1.44
N LEU A 51 28.40 4.18 -1.52
CA LEU A 51 28.53 5.00 -2.72
C LEU A 51 29.99 5.20 -3.14
N GLU A 52 30.92 5.32 -2.18
CA GLU A 52 32.36 5.35 -2.44
C GLU A 52 32.90 4.06 -3.05
N LYS A 53 32.26 2.92 -2.80
CA LYS A 53 32.61 1.63 -3.41
C LYS A 53 32.00 1.51 -4.80
N LEU A 54 30.77 2.00 -5.00
CA LEU A 54 30.06 1.97 -6.29
C LEU A 54 30.65 2.97 -7.30
N PHE A 55 31.05 4.16 -6.83
CA PHE A 55 31.52 5.27 -7.66
C PHE A 55 32.89 5.80 -7.19
N PRO A 56 33.93 4.96 -7.11
CA PRO A 56 35.21 5.34 -6.51
C PRO A 56 35.85 6.55 -7.19
N HIS A 57 35.73 6.69 -8.51
CA HIS A 57 36.27 7.83 -9.25
C HIS A 57 35.62 9.17 -8.88
N HIS A 58 34.34 9.17 -8.52
CA HIS A 58 33.60 10.39 -8.17
C HIS A 58 33.87 10.84 -6.72
N PHE A 59 34.25 9.93 -5.83
CA PHE A 59 34.44 10.24 -4.41
C PHE A 59 35.89 10.20 -3.93
N LYS A 60 36.80 9.52 -4.65
CA LYS A 60 38.22 9.38 -4.26
C LYS A 60 39.20 10.10 -5.20
N GLY A 61 38.70 10.79 -6.22
CA GLY A 61 39.51 11.58 -7.14
C GLY A 61 39.95 12.94 -6.58
N ASN A 62 40.62 13.75 -7.41
CA ASN A 62 41.12 15.08 -7.05
C ASN A 62 40.02 16.13 -6.80
N SER A 63 38.79 15.84 -7.23
CA SER A 63 37.63 16.72 -7.05
C SER A 63 36.44 15.87 -6.62
N PRO A 64 36.42 15.44 -5.34
CA PRO A 64 35.38 14.53 -4.85
C PRO A 64 34.02 15.23 -4.82
N ALA A 65 32.98 14.49 -5.20
CA ALA A 65 31.60 14.92 -5.06
C ALA A 65 31.28 15.23 -3.59
N LYS A 66 30.57 16.34 -3.35
CA LYS A 66 30.19 16.79 -2.01
C LYS A 66 28.70 16.61 -1.80
N LEU A 67 28.33 15.97 -0.69
CA LEU A 67 26.94 15.87 -0.26
C LEU A 67 26.43 17.27 0.14
N LEU A 68 25.48 17.81 -0.61
CA LEU A 68 24.92 19.14 -0.34
C LEU A 68 23.79 19.12 0.69
N LYS A 69 22.94 18.10 0.62
CA LYS A 69 21.83 17.85 1.53
C LYS A 69 21.43 16.38 1.45
N SER A 70 20.74 15.90 2.47
CA SER A 70 20.24 14.52 2.55
C SER A 70 18.88 14.49 3.26
N HIS A 71 18.08 13.48 2.95
CA HIS A 71 16.82 13.22 3.64
C HIS A 71 16.66 11.71 3.82
N VAL A 72 16.35 11.27 5.04
CA VAL A 72 16.15 9.86 5.37
C VAL A 72 14.68 9.62 5.69
N VAL A 73 14.02 8.74 4.92
CA VAL A 73 12.64 8.32 5.18
C VAL A 73 12.66 6.90 5.75
N LYS A 74 12.08 6.72 6.94
CA LYS A 74 12.05 5.42 7.63
C LYS A 74 10.62 4.87 7.66
N THR A 75 10.42 3.73 7.02
CA THR A 75 9.12 3.03 6.99
C THR A 75 9.25 1.67 7.70
N PRO A 76 9.12 1.61 9.04
CA PRO A 76 9.39 0.39 9.82
C PRO A 76 8.44 -0.77 9.52
N ARG A 77 7.22 -0.44 9.06
CA ARG A 77 6.16 -1.39 8.69
C ARG A 77 5.64 -0.99 7.31
N SER A 78 6.39 -1.34 6.27
CA SER A 78 6.06 -1.01 4.87
C SER A 78 5.05 -2.01 4.29
N VAL A 79 5.50 -2.90 3.42
CA VAL A 79 4.71 -4.01 2.88
C VAL A 79 4.77 -5.23 3.79
N TYR A 80 3.82 -6.15 3.65
CA TYR A 80 3.90 -7.40 4.39
C TYR A 80 5.15 -8.20 3.98
N LYS A 81 5.82 -8.85 4.94
CA LYS A 81 6.95 -9.72 4.64
C LYS A 81 6.46 -11.00 3.96
N ALA A 82 6.86 -11.22 2.71
CA ALA A 82 6.50 -12.41 1.93
C ALA A 82 7.28 -13.66 2.39
N THR A 83 6.95 -14.18 3.57
CA THR A 83 7.48 -15.45 4.10
C THR A 83 6.68 -16.65 3.59
N SER A 84 7.24 -17.85 3.74
CA SER A 84 6.50 -19.10 3.46
C SER A 84 5.17 -19.14 4.23
N GLY A 85 4.12 -19.68 3.61
CA GLY A 85 2.76 -19.76 4.16
C GLY A 85 2.00 -18.42 4.20
N ARG A 86 2.61 -17.29 3.83
CA ARG A 86 1.95 -15.98 3.94
C ARG A 86 0.81 -15.79 2.94
N GLN A 87 0.84 -16.51 1.82
CA GLN A 87 -0.20 -16.46 0.80
C GLN A 87 -1.57 -16.87 1.37
N ASP A 88 -1.61 -17.89 2.22
CA ASP A 88 -2.85 -18.43 2.81
C ASP A 88 -3.48 -17.47 3.82
N CYS A 89 -2.70 -16.52 4.35
CA CYS A 89 -3.17 -15.51 5.28
C CYS A 89 -3.76 -14.26 4.60
N ARG A 90 -3.71 -14.15 3.27
CA ARG A 90 -4.16 -12.95 2.55
C ARG A 90 -5.69 -12.98 2.42
N PRO A 91 -6.42 -11.99 2.97
CA PRO A 91 -7.88 -11.98 2.92
C PRO A 91 -8.39 -11.64 1.52
N SER A 92 -9.54 -12.18 1.15
CA SER A 92 -10.26 -11.73 -0.06
C SER A 92 -10.79 -10.29 0.12
N GLN A 93 -11.17 -9.62 -0.97
CA GLN A 93 -11.77 -8.28 -0.90
C GLN A 93 -13.15 -8.30 -0.21
N VAL A 94 -13.87 -9.42 -0.28
CA VAL A 94 -15.14 -9.63 0.41
C VAL A 94 -14.88 -10.25 1.78
N THR A 95 -15.45 -9.66 2.82
CA THR A 95 -15.39 -10.22 4.18
C THR A 95 -16.67 -10.96 4.53
N PRO A 96 -16.69 -11.78 5.59
CA PRO A 96 -17.91 -12.38 6.12
C PRO A 96 -18.90 -11.36 6.73
N ILE A 97 -18.46 -10.11 6.97
CA ILE A 97 -19.28 -9.07 7.58
C ILE A 97 -20.01 -8.30 6.46
N ALA A 98 -21.33 -8.24 6.55
CA ALA A 98 -22.16 -7.54 5.56
C ALA A 98 -21.73 -6.07 5.42
N ASN A 99 -21.62 -5.61 4.17
CA ASN A 99 -21.20 -4.25 3.83
C ASN A 99 -19.79 -3.86 4.35
N PHE A 100 -18.93 -4.84 4.62
CA PHE A 100 -17.54 -4.62 5.03
C PHE A 100 -16.59 -5.29 4.04
N PHE A 101 -15.71 -4.50 3.43
CA PHE A 101 -14.79 -4.92 2.36
C PHE A 101 -13.35 -4.51 2.71
N LEU A 102 -12.37 -5.25 2.20
CA LEU A 102 -10.94 -4.96 2.39
C LEU A 102 -10.28 -4.63 1.07
N THR A 103 -9.38 -3.64 1.10
CA THR A 103 -8.58 -3.24 -0.05
C THR A 103 -7.15 -2.93 0.36
N GLY A 104 -6.21 -3.11 -0.56
CA GLY A 104 -4.79 -2.95 -0.33
C GLY A 104 -3.98 -4.11 -0.90
N ASP A 105 -2.70 -3.86 -1.13
CA ASP A 105 -1.75 -4.83 -1.70
C ASP A 105 -1.67 -6.16 -0.92
N TYR A 106 -1.90 -6.11 0.39
CA TYR A 106 -1.96 -7.26 1.31
C TYR A 106 -3.14 -8.20 1.06
N THR A 107 -4.24 -7.71 0.47
CA THR A 107 -5.41 -8.55 0.13
C THR A 107 -5.07 -9.53 -0.99
N MET A 108 -5.89 -10.57 -1.18
CA MET A 108 -5.66 -11.64 -2.14
C MET A 108 -5.74 -11.13 -3.59
N GLN A 109 -4.59 -11.15 -4.28
CA GLN A 109 -4.44 -10.84 -5.70
C GLN A 109 -3.07 -11.37 -6.22
N ARG A 110 -2.88 -11.41 -7.54
CA ARG A 110 -1.77 -12.12 -8.19
C ARG A 110 -0.41 -11.39 -8.23
N TYR A 111 -0.39 -10.09 -8.00
CA TYR A 111 0.76 -9.18 -8.15
C TYR A 111 1.40 -8.75 -6.81
N LEU A 112 1.73 -9.70 -5.92
CA LEU A 112 2.52 -9.50 -4.67
C LEU A 112 2.16 -8.22 -3.86
N ALA A 113 2.99 -7.81 -2.90
CA ALA A 113 2.86 -6.50 -2.28
C ALA A 113 3.52 -5.44 -3.19
N SER A 114 2.72 -4.80 -4.05
CA SER A 114 3.23 -3.86 -5.05
C SER A 114 2.20 -2.78 -5.38
N MET A 115 2.61 -1.74 -6.10
CA MET A 115 1.69 -0.73 -6.64
C MET A 115 0.63 -1.36 -7.53
N GLU A 116 1.00 -2.29 -8.41
CA GLU A 116 0.07 -3.04 -9.26
C GLU A 116 -0.91 -3.87 -8.40
N GLY A 117 -0.40 -4.52 -7.35
CA GLY A 117 -1.21 -5.28 -6.40
C GLY A 117 -2.22 -4.41 -5.66
N ALA A 118 -1.84 -3.21 -5.25
CA ALA A 118 -2.73 -2.23 -4.63
C ALA A 118 -3.83 -1.78 -5.59
N VAL A 119 -3.47 -1.41 -6.82
CA VAL A 119 -4.43 -0.97 -7.85
C VAL A 119 -5.40 -2.09 -8.21
N LEU A 120 -4.89 -3.30 -8.47
CA LEU A 120 -5.74 -4.45 -8.77
C LEU A 120 -6.67 -4.78 -7.60
N SER A 121 -6.16 -4.74 -6.35
CA SER A 121 -7.00 -4.92 -5.16
C SER A 121 -8.14 -3.90 -5.10
N GLY A 122 -7.85 -2.62 -5.37
CA GLY A 122 -8.86 -1.56 -5.44
C GLY A 122 -9.94 -1.87 -6.48
N LYS A 123 -9.53 -2.29 -7.68
CA LYS A 123 -10.46 -2.70 -8.75
C LYS A 123 -11.36 -3.87 -8.33
N LEU A 124 -10.78 -4.92 -7.75
CA LEU A 124 -11.52 -6.08 -7.26
C LEU A 124 -12.51 -5.69 -6.14
N THR A 125 -12.11 -4.78 -5.26
CA THR A 125 -12.95 -4.29 -4.17
C THR A 125 -14.16 -3.50 -4.71
N ALA A 126 -13.93 -2.60 -5.67
CA ALA A 126 -15.00 -1.83 -6.30
C ALA A 126 -16.01 -2.74 -7.05
N GLN A 127 -15.53 -3.79 -7.71
CA GLN A 127 -16.38 -4.80 -8.34
C GLN A 127 -17.24 -5.56 -7.31
N ALA A 128 -16.65 -5.93 -6.17
CA ALA A 128 -17.36 -6.60 -5.09
C ALA A 128 -18.48 -5.73 -4.50
N ILE A 129 -18.22 -4.44 -4.27
CA ILE A 129 -19.21 -3.47 -3.78
C ILE A 129 -20.37 -3.31 -4.77
N THR A 130 -20.06 -3.17 -6.07
CA THR A 130 -21.07 -3.01 -7.12
C THR A 130 -21.98 -4.25 -7.20
N LYS A 131 -21.39 -5.45 -7.13
CA LYS A 131 -22.14 -6.71 -7.13
C LYS A 131 -23.05 -6.84 -5.91
N ALA A 132 -22.54 -6.55 -4.71
CA ALA A 132 -23.32 -6.60 -3.48
C ALA A 132 -24.49 -5.61 -3.48
N SER A 133 -24.27 -4.40 -4.01
CA SER A 133 -25.30 -3.37 -4.14
C SER A 133 -26.42 -3.79 -5.10
N SER A 134 -26.06 -4.46 -6.20
CA SER A 134 -27.02 -4.98 -7.16
C SER A 134 -27.90 -6.08 -6.56
N THR A 135 -27.32 -6.97 -5.75
CA THR A 135 -28.07 -8.00 -5.01
C THR A 135 -29.05 -7.38 -4.01
N ASN A 136 -28.62 -6.34 -3.29
CA ASN A 136 -29.45 -5.64 -2.31
C ASN A 136 -30.62 -4.87 -2.97
N ALA A 137 -30.43 -4.35 -4.18
CA ALA A 137 -31.50 -3.72 -4.94
C ALA A 137 -32.57 -4.74 -5.39
N SER A 138 -32.17 -5.94 -5.82
CA SER A 138 -33.08 -7.01 -6.21
C SER A 138 -33.90 -7.55 -5.04
N THR A 139 -33.30 -7.72 -3.85
CA THR A 139 -34.04 -8.13 -2.64
C THR A 139 -35.02 -7.06 -2.16
N HIS A 140 -34.70 -5.77 -2.35
CA HIS A 140 -35.65 -4.69 -2.05
C HIS A 140 -36.84 -4.67 -3.02
N LEU A 141 -36.63 -4.96 -4.31
CA LEU A 141 -37.71 -5.04 -5.31
C LEU A 141 -38.62 -6.27 -5.07
N GLU A 142 -38.06 -7.43 -4.72
CA GLU A 142 -38.83 -8.66 -4.43
C GLU A 142 -39.66 -8.54 -3.14
N SER A 143 -39.12 -7.89 -2.10
CA SER A 143 -39.86 -7.65 -0.85
C SER A 143 -41.04 -6.68 -1.00
N HIS A 144 -40.97 -5.73 -1.93
CA HIS A 144 -42.11 -4.86 -2.25
C HIS A 144 -43.18 -5.54 -3.12
N ALA A 145 -42.79 -6.49 -3.99
CA ALA A 145 -43.72 -7.21 -4.85
C ALA A 145 -44.58 -8.26 -4.11
N ASN A 146 -44.17 -8.69 -2.91
CA ASN A 146 -44.83 -9.76 -2.16
C ASN A 146 -45.71 -9.25 -0.98
N LEU A 147 -45.97 -7.94 -0.90
CA LEU A 147 -46.93 -7.38 0.05
C LEU A 147 -48.36 -7.55 -0.50
N GLN A 148 -49.01 -8.67 -0.18
CA GLN A 148 -50.47 -8.76 -0.29
C GLN A 148 -51.10 -7.70 0.63
N PRO A 149 -52.12 -6.94 0.18
CA PRO A 149 -52.80 -5.97 1.01
C PRO A 149 -53.48 -6.68 2.17
N THR A 150 -52.89 -6.57 3.37
CA THR A 150 -53.52 -7.03 4.59
C THR A 150 -54.58 -6.00 4.98
N THR A 151 -55.85 -6.36 4.83
CA THR A 151 -56.96 -5.60 5.41
C THR A 151 -56.73 -5.46 6.92
N PRO A 152 -56.71 -4.24 7.48
CA PRO A 152 -56.49 -4.06 8.91
C PRO A 152 -57.67 -4.62 9.69
N LYS A 153 -57.42 -5.57 10.60
CA LYS A 153 -58.41 -6.00 11.60
C LYS A 153 -58.65 -4.85 12.59
N PRO A 154 -59.91 -4.58 12.98
CA PRO A 154 -60.18 -3.54 13.97
C PRO A 154 -59.55 -3.91 15.32
N ALA A 155 -58.85 -2.97 15.94
CA ALA A 155 -58.38 -3.10 17.31
C ALA A 155 -59.59 -3.18 18.26
N LYS A 156 -59.53 -4.08 19.24
CA LYS A 156 -60.50 -4.13 20.35
C LYS A 156 -60.00 -3.23 21.47
N ASN A 157 -60.79 -2.22 21.80
CA ASN A 157 -60.50 -1.22 22.82
C ASN A 157 -60.90 -1.79 24.18
N ALA A 158 -59.98 -1.84 25.13
CA ALA A 158 -60.25 -2.20 26.52
C ALA A 158 -60.91 -1.03 27.26
N ALA A 159 -62.19 -0.78 26.98
CA ALA A 159 -63.04 0.11 27.77
C ALA A 159 -64.52 -0.12 27.47
N THR A 160 -65.07 -1.24 27.97
CA THR A 160 -66.39 -1.30 28.63
C THR A 160 -66.60 -2.71 29.16
N VAL A 161 -67.13 -2.77 30.38
CA VAL A 161 -67.80 -3.91 31.03
C VAL A 161 -68.82 -4.53 30.09
#